data_AF-A0A090Q0G0-F1
#
_entry.id   AF-A0A090Q0G0-F1
#
_cell.length_a   1.000
_cell.length_b   1.000
_cell.length_c   1.000
_cell.angle_alpha   90.00
_cell.angle_beta   90.00
_cell.angle_gamma   90.00
#
_symmetry.space_group_name_H-M   'P 1'
#
loop_
_entity.id
_entity.type
_entity.pdbx_description
1 polymer ?
#
loop_
_entity_poly.entity_id
_entity_poly.type
_entity_poly.pdbx_seq_one_letter_code
_entity_poly.pdbx_strand_id
1 'polypeptide(L)'
;MKLSSILNKRNYEYAFYRFKRFPKSIKTRSEFLEVLTIQELLDLININDYDKIVAVSSGPSSSNLILENRTLYFSTNASIELIKNHPCIYSVNDSYYLEKYMKTCHKHKGIVAMLSWYYATPKNLLNPSLVRFKKFLSKYQRDYPELLLSNEENKSTNHQLFKEISLLLKNEFNFSFYGVNSGFVLTVLAFVIAYCSKKELEIYGLDMGNGSRAYFNSKSHKVGHSVNSLNSRSIVNNFFQKIDDQNRIVITNHSFFP
;
A
#
# COMPACT_ATOMS: atom_id res chain seq x y z
N MET A 1 -14.91 1.83 27.23
CA MET A 1 -13.59 2.13 26.62
C MET A 1 -12.67 2.59 27.76
N LYS A 2 -11.50 1.97 27.99
CA LYS A 2 -10.64 2.35 29.13
C LYS A 2 -10.11 3.78 28.91
N LEU A 3 -10.28 4.70 29.87
CA LEU A 3 -9.77 6.08 29.80
C LEU A 3 -8.26 6.14 29.48
N SER A 4 -7.49 5.17 29.96
CA SER A 4 -6.07 5.02 29.66
C SER A 4 -5.76 4.76 28.18
N SER A 5 -6.71 4.26 27.38
CA SER A 5 -6.53 4.10 25.94
C SER A 5 -6.59 5.43 25.20
N ILE A 6 -7.21 6.48 25.77
CA ILE A 6 -7.28 7.82 25.17
C ILE A 6 -5.92 8.54 25.30
N LEU A 7 -5.14 8.23 26.35
CA LEU A 7 -3.79 8.75 26.57
C LEU A 7 -2.73 8.11 25.64
N ASN A 8 -3.09 7.09 24.86
CA ASN A 8 -2.21 6.58 23.82
C ASN A 8 -2.17 7.60 22.68
N LYS A 9 -0.98 8.18 22.43
CA LYS A 9 -0.73 9.15 21.34
C LYS A 9 -1.35 8.74 20.01
N ARG A 10 -1.30 7.45 19.64
CA ARG A 10 -1.87 6.95 18.38
C ARG A 10 -3.40 7.01 18.37
N ASN A 11 -4.07 6.74 19.49
CA ASN A 11 -5.53 6.84 19.60
C ASN A 11 -5.98 8.30 19.59
N TYR A 12 -5.22 9.18 20.25
CA TYR A 12 -5.44 10.63 20.17
C TYR A 12 -5.28 11.13 18.74
N GLU A 13 -4.18 10.79 18.06
CA GLU A 13 -3.95 11.15 16.65
C GLU A 13 -5.05 10.61 15.74
N TYR A 14 -5.49 9.38 15.97
CA TYR A 14 -6.58 8.78 15.21
C TYR A 14 -7.88 9.57 15.36
N ALA A 15 -8.26 9.91 16.60
CA ALA A 15 -9.42 10.75 16.88
C ALA A 15 -9.26 12.14 16.26
N PHE A 16 -8.08 12.75 16.40
CA PHE A 16 -7.76 14.04 15.78
C PHE A 16 -8.01 14.02 14.27
N TYR A 17 -7.47 13.04 13.53
CA TYR A 17 -7.69 12.94 12.09
C TYR A 17 -9.18 12.75 11.76
N ARG A 18 -9.90 11.93 12.52
CA ARG A 18 -11.34 11.71 12.30
C ARG A 18 -12.14 13.01 12.34
N PHE A 19 -11.79 13.95 13.21
CA PHE A 19 -12.50 15.23 13.36
C PHE A 19 -11.86 16.41 12.60
N LYS A 20 -10.61 16.25 12.12
CA LYS A 20 -9.90 17.30 11.37
C LYS A 20 -10.66 17.65 10.09
N ARG A 21 -10.67 18.94 9.72
CA ARG A 21 -11.19 19.39 8.43
C ARG A 21 -10.29 18.92 7.29
N PHE A 22 -10.87 18.75 6.11
CA PHE A 22 -10.09 18.45 4.92
C PHE A 22 -9.16 19.62 4.55
N PRO A 23 -7.94 19.34 4.08
CA PRO A 23 -7.05 20.36 3.50
C PRO A 23 -7.71 21.10 2.33
N LYS A 24 -7.34 22.37 2.14
CA LYS A 24 -7.82 23.21 1.02
C LYS A 24 -7.41 22.69 -0.37
N SER A 25 -6.36 21.88 -0.44
CA SER A 25 -5.89 21.26 -1.69
C SER A 25 -6.80 20.16 -2.21
N ILE A 26 -7.68 19.62 -1.37
CA ILE A 26 -8.66 18.61 -1.76
C ILE A 26 -9.81 19.31 -2.49
N LYS A 27 -10.04 18.90 -3.74
CA LYS A 27 -11.10 19.46 -4.59
C LYS A 27 -12.31 18.54 -4.59
N THR A 28 -13.49 19.08 -4.87
CA THR A 28 -14.64 18.25 -5.22
C THR A 28 -14.36 17.59 -6.57
N ARG A 29 -14.73 16.32 -6.67
CA ARG A 29 -14.58 15.50 -7.87
C ARG A 29 -15.81 15.64 -8.75
N SER A 30 -15.61 15.82 -10.06
CA SER A 30 -16.68 15.75 -11.05
C SER A 30 -17.02 14.30 -11.38
N GLU A 31 -16.00 13.47 -11.61
CA GLU A 31 -16.15 12.08 -12.06
C GLU A 31 -15.17 11.14 -11.33
N PHE A 32 -15.62 9.91 -11.08
CA PHE A 32 -14.77 8.87 -10.52
C PHE A 32 -13.76 8.41 -11.57
N LEU A 33 -12.50 8.28 -11.15
CA LEU A 33 -11.45 7.76 -12.01
C LEU A 33 -11.55 6.25 -11.98
N GLU A 34 -12.04 5.69 -13.08
CA GLU A 34 -12.10 4.25 -13.30
C GLU A 34 -10.90 3.83 -14.16
N VAL A 35 -10.16 2.84 -13.67
CA VAL A 35 -9.08 2.15 -14.35
C VAL A 35 -9.50 0.70 -14.44
N LEU A 36 -9.66 0.22 -15.68
CA LEU A 36 -10.24 -1.07 -15.99
C LEU A 36 -9.18 -2.15 -16.08
N THR A 37 -7.98 -1.80 -16.55
CA THR A 37 -6.92 -2.76 -16.83
C THR A 37 -5.56 -2.43 -16.20
N ILE A 38 -4.71 -3.45 -16.04
CA ILE A 38 -3.31 -3.27 -15.63
C ILE A 38 -2.59 -2.37 -16.62
N GLN A 39 -2.82 -2.52 -17.93
CA GLN A 39 -2.20 -1.66 -18.94
C GLN A 39 -2.59 -0.19 -18.76
N GLU A 40 -3.87 0.11 -18.54
CA GLU A 40 -4.30 1.48 -18.24
C GLU A 40 -3.65 2.04 -16.96
N LEU A 41 -3.45 1.19 -15.94
CA LEU A 41 -2.71 1.59 -14.74
C LEU A 41 -1.25 1.90 -15.06
N LEU A 42 -0.59 1.09 -15.89
CA LEU A 42 0.80 1.31 -16.32
C LEU A 42 0.96 2.61 -17.12
N ASP A 43 -0.01 2.91 -17.98
CA ASP A 43 -0.04 4.13 -18.77
C ASP A 43 -0.31 5.34 -17.87
N LEU A 44 -1.25 5.24 -16.93
CA LEU A 44 -1.59 6.29 -15.97
C LEU A 44 -0.38 6.72 -15.11
N ILE A 45 0.49 5.79 -14.74
CA ILE A 45 1.70 6.08 -13.94
C ILE A 45 2.93 6.41 -14.79
N ASN A 46 2.82 6.36 -16.12
CA ASN A 46 3.93 6.48 -17.07
C ASN A 46 5.09 5.53 -16.74
N ILE A 47 4.81 4.22 -16.63
CA ILE A 47 5.79 3.24 -16.11
C ILE A 47 7.11 3.19 -16.90
N ASN A 48 7.08 3.62 -18.17
CA ASN A 48 8.25 3.64 -19.05
C ASN A 48 9.29 4.71 -18.68
N ASP A 49 8.92 5.71 -17.86
CA ASP A 49 9.85 6.72 -17.35
C ASP A 49 10.84 6.17 -16.32
N TYR A 50 10.59 4.95 -15.83
CA TYR A 50 11.35 4.31 -14.78
C TYR A 50 12.07 3.06 -15.28
N ASP A 51 13.26 2.82 -14.77
CA ASP A 51 14.08 1.66 -15.13
C ASP A 51 13.80 0.49 -14.16
N LYS A 52 13.45 0.80 -12.90
CA LYS A 52 13.16 -0.19 -11.86
C LYS A 52 12.06 0.25 -10.89
N ILE A 53 11.53 -0.73 -10.15
CA ILE A 53 10.54 -0.56 -9.09
C ILE A 53 11.14 -0.98 -7.75
N VAL A 54 10.92 -0.17 -6.71
CA VAL A 54 11.38 -0.49 -5.36
C VAL A 54 10.22 -0.44 -4.36
N ALA A 55 9.89 -1.58 -3.76
CA ALA A 55 8.90 -1.68 -2.69
C ALA A 55 9.56 -1.42 -1.32
N VAL A 56 9.11 -0.37 -0.63
CA VAL A 56 9.66 0.06 0.66
C VAL A 56 8.57 -0.02 1.73
N SER A 57 8.76 -0.93 2.68
CA SER A 57 7.97 -1.06 3.90
C SER A 57 8.76 -0.58 5.12
N SER A 58 8.15 -0.61 6.32
CA SER A 58 8.71 0.02 7.53
C SER A 58 9.62 -0.86 8.40
N GLY A 59 9.94 -2.07 7.95
CA GLY A 59 10.80 -3.01 8.68
C GLY A 59 12.28 -2.62 8.66
N PRO A 60 13.13 -3.32 9.43
CA PRO A 60 14.52 -2.91 9.69
C PRO A 60 15.36 -2.70 8.43
N SER A 61 15.25 -3.55 7.41
CA SER A 61 16.09 -3.42 6.20
C SER A 61 15.81 -2.17 5.37
N SER A 62 14.72 -1.44 5.62
CA SER A 62 14.48 -0.13 5.01
C SER A 62 15.55 0.91 5.36
N SER A 63 16.34 0.70 6.43
CA SER A 63 17.50 1.55 6.75
C SER A 63 18.62 1.48 5.71
N ASN A 64 18.65 0.41 4.90
CA ASN A 64 19.68 0.17 3.90
C ASN A 64 19.25 0.61 2.50
N LEU A 65 18.06 1.24 2.39
CA LEU A 65 17.55 1.74 1.12
C LEU A 65 18.49 2.80 0.55
N ILE A 66 18.93 2.59 -0.70
CA ILE A 66 19.65 3.58 -1.49
C ILE A 66 18.65 4.19 -2.48
N LEU A 67 18.58 5.52 -2.50
CA LEU A 67 17.69 6.23 -3.41
C LEU A 67 18.39 6.48 -4.74
N GLU A 68 17.69 6.18 -5.83
CA GLU A 68 18.20 6.21 -7.19
C GLU A 68 17.28 7.06 -8.07
N ASN A 69 17.88 7.56 -9.15
CA ASN A 69 17.14 8.25 -10.20
C ASN A 69 16.36 7.23 -11.04
N ARG A 70 15.36 7.70 -11.79
CA ARG A 70 14.56 6.87 -12.71
C ARG A 70 13.98 5.60 -12.04
N THR A 71 13.68 5.69 -10.75
CA THR A 71 13.12 4.59 -9.95
C THR A 71 11.73 4.97 -9.48
N LEU A 72 10.75 4.08 -9.68
CA LEU A 72 9.42 4.23 -9.11
C LEU A 72 9.35 3.52 -7.76
N TYR A 73 9.14 4.28 -6.70
CA TYR A 73 9.05 3.71 -5.36
C TYR A 73 7.62 3.36 -4.99
N PHE A 74 7.41 2.22 -4.38
CA PHE A 74 6.17 1.85 -3.73
C PHE A 74 6.39 2.02 -2.23
N SER A 75 5.52 2.77 -1.54
CA SER A 75 5.59 2.88 -0.07
C SER A 75 4.25 2.72 0.60
N THR A 76 4.27 2.37 1.87
CA THR A 76 3.06 2.32 2.69
C THR A 76 3.24 3.00 4.03
N ASN A 77 2.16 3.55 4.58
CA ASN A 77 2.12 4.04 5.95
C ASN A 77 3.24 5.06 6.23
N ALA A 78 4.04 4.87 7.27
CA ALA A 78 5.14 5.79 7.60
C ALA A 78 6.32 5.73 6.62
N SER A 79 6.50 4.63 5.88
CA SER A 79 7.67 4.44 5.01
C SER A 79 7.74 5.45 3.85
N ILE A 80 6.65 6.13 3.51
CA ILE A 80 6.65 7.23 2.55
C ILE A 80 7.63 8.35 2.91
N GLU A 81 7.92 8.55 4.20
CA GLU A 81 8.89 9.56 4.64
C GLU A 81 10.32 9.27 4.17
N LEU A 82 10.65 8.01 3.89
CA LEU A 82 11.97 7.59 3.38
C LEU A 82 12.18 7.99 1.92
N ILE A 83 11.10 8.13 1.16
CA ILE A 83 11.12 8.34 -0.30
C ILE A 83 10.39 9.61 -0.75
N LYS A 84 10.05 10.51 0.19
CA LYS A 84 9.12 11.63 -0.03
C LYS A 84 9.48 12.64 -1.13
N ASN A 85 10.73 12.62 -1.58
CA ASN A 85 11.26 13.49 -2.63
C ASN A 85 11.45 12.76 -3.97
N HIS A 86 11.10 11.47 -4.06
CA HIS A 86 11.20 10.66 -5.26
C HIS A 86 9.80 10.26 -5.77
N PRO A 87 9.66 9.98 -7.08
CA PRO A 87 8.41 9.47 -7.65
C PRO A 87 7.95 8.21 -6.93
N CYS A 88 6.69 8.20 -6.47
CA CYS A 88 6.18 7.09 -5.69
C CYS A 88 4.69 6.80 -5.83
N ILE A 89 4.37 5.52 -5.67
CA ILE A 89 3.03 5.01 -5.44
C ILE A 89 2.83 4.83 -3.94
N TYR A 90 1.84 5.52 -3.38
CA TYR A 90 1.52 5.40 -1.96
C TYR A 90 0.39 4.40 -1.74
N SER A 91 0.63 3.36 -0.95
CA SER A 91 -0.39 2.37 -0.59
C SER A 91 -0.88 2.52 0.84
N VAL A 92 -2.20 2.57 1.01
CA VAL A 92 -2.85 2.75 2.30
C VAL A 92 -3.96 1.71 2.47
N ASN A 93 -3.84 0.86 3.48
CA ASN A 93 -4.76 -0.28 3.67
C ASN A 93 -5.34 -0.41 5.08
N ASP A 94 -4.72 0.23 6.09
CA ASP A 94 -5.24 0.16 7.47
C ASP A 94 -6.05 1.40 7.87
N SER A 95 -7.00 1.19 8.78
CA SER A 95 -7.96 2.20 9.22
C SER A 95 -7.31 3.49 9.74
N TYR A 96 -6.19 3.40 10.46
CA TYR A 96 -5.51 4.59 11.00
C TYR A 96 -4.92 5.42 9.86
N TYR A 97 -4.19 4.78 8.95
CA TYR A 97 -3.57 5.50 7.84
C TYR A 97 -4.60 5.96 6.81
N LEU A 98 -5.75 5.30 6.64
CA LEU A 98 -6.86 5.81 5.83
C LEU A 98 -7.39 7.14 6.38
N GLU A 99 -7.67 7.22 7.68
CA GLU A 99 -8.12 8.48 8.31
C GLU A 99 -7.05 9.56 8.21
N LYS A 100 -5.80 9.21 8.49
CA LYS A 100 -4.68 10.13 8.36
C LYS A 100 -4.58 10.67 6.93
N TYR A 101 -4.54 9.77 5.95
CA TYR A 101 -4.40 10.08 4.52
C TYR A 101 -5.44 11.08 4.03
N MET A 102 -6.73 10.82 4.29
CA MET A 102 -7.82 11.72 3.89
C MET A 102 -7.65 13.14 4.44
N LYS A 103 -6.93 13.30 5.56
CA LYS A 103 -6.87 14.51 6.38
C LYS A 103 -5.49 15.19 6.38
N THR A 104 -4.52 14.58 5.72
CA THR A 104 -3.18 15.13 5.52
C THR A 104 -3.01 15.55 4.07
N CYS A 105 -2.68 16.82 3.85
CA CYS A 105 -2.04 17.21 2.60
C CYS A 105 -0.63 16.63 2.68
N HIS A 106 -0.38 15.56 1.93
CA HIS A 106 0.99 15.11 1.78
C HIS A 106 1.71 16.23 1.03
N LYS A 107 2.67 16.88 1.69
CA LYS A 107 3.62 17.78 1.01
C LYS A 107 4.61 16.98 0.15
N HIS A 108 4.39 15.68 -0.01
CA HIS A 108 5.24 14.79 -0.77
C HIS A 108 5.00 15.07 -2.25
N LYS A 109 5.91 15.85 -2.84
CA LYS A 109 5.84 16.24 -4.25
C LYS A 109 5.97 15.05 -5.21
N GLY A 110 6.43 13.91 -4.72
CA GLY A 110 6.68 12.73 -5.53
C GLY A 110 5.51 11.76 -5.69
N ILE A 111 4.34 11.97 -5.07
CA ILE A 111 3.24 10.99 -5.21
C ILE A 111 2.71 11.03 -6.64
N VAL A 112 2.91 9.92 -7.36
CA VAL A 112 2.41 9.67 -8.72
C VAL A 112 0.99 9.12 -8.66
N ALA A 113 0.70 8.21 -7.73
CA ALA A 113 -0.63 7.68 -7.50
C ALA A 113 -0.79 7.16 -6.07
N MET A 114 -2.04 6.98 -5.64
CA MET A 114 -2.39 6.23 -4.43
C MET A 114 -3.16 4.96 -4.79
N LEU A 115 -2.68 3.81 -4.33
CA LEU A 115 -3.31 2.50 -4.56
C LEU A 115 -3.69 1.83 -3.23
N SER A 116 -4.97 1.60 -3.01
CA SER A 116 -5.49 0.86 -1.85
C SER A 116 -6.07 -0.47 -2.31
N TRP A 117 -5.69 -1.58 -1.67
CA TRP A 117 -6.26 -2.90 -1.92
C TRP A 117 -7.17 -3.30 -0.77
N TYR A 118 -8.39 -3.70 -1.09
CA TYR A 118 -9.36 -4.10 -0.10
C TYR A 118 -10.19 -5.31 -0.52
N TYR A 119 -10.00 -6.42 0.21
CA TYR A 119 -10.89 -7.58 0.09
C TYR A 119 -12.09 -7.42 1.02
N ALA A 120 -13.25 -7.15 0.42
CA ALA A 120 -14.53 -7.04 1.09
C ALA A 120 -14.97 -8.38 1.66
N THR A 121 -15.20 -8.37 2.97
CA THR A 121 -15.87 -9.42 3.74
C THR A 121 -16.95 -8.76 4.58
N PRO A 122 -18.00 -9.47 5.03
CA PRO A 122 -19.06 -8.87 5.83
C PRO A 122 -18.57 -8.03 7.02
N LYS A 123 -17.51 -8.50 7.71
CA LYS A 123 -16.86 -7.78 8.82
C LYS A 123 -16.19 -6.48 8.37
N ASN A 124 -15.53 -6.53 7.23
CA ASN A 124 -14.70 -5.47 6.67
C ASN A 124 -15.56 -4.32 6.10
N LEU A 125 -16.72 -4.63 5.55
CA LEU A 125 -17.65 -3.62 5.02
C LEU A 125 -18.23 -2.69 6.08
N LEU A 126 -18.27 -3.14 7.32
CA LEU A 126 -18.68 -2.33 8.46
C LEU A 126 -17.54 -1.48 9.04
N ASN A 127 -16.32 -1.55 8.48
CA ASN A 127 -15.19 -0.73 8.94
C ASN A 127 -15.46 0.76 8.68
N PRO A 128 -15.63 1.59 9.73
CA PRO A 128 -16.04 2.98 9.55
C PRO A 128 -15.04 3.82 8.75
N SER A 129 -13.75 3.49 8.81
CA SER A 129 -12.72 4.22 8.07
C SER A 129 -12.77 3.91 6.59
N LEU A 130 -13.00 2.63 6.22
CA LEU A 130 -13.21 2.26 4.83
C LEU A 130 -14.48 2.92 4.27
N VAL A 131 -15.59 2.91 5.01
CA VAL A 131 -16.83 3.55 4.57
C VAL A 131 -16.62 5.05 4.34
N ARG A 132 -15.90 5.73 5.24
CA ARG A 132 -15.54 7.14 5.04
C ARG A 132 -14.61 7.33 3.86
N PHE A 133 -13.67 6.43 3.65
CA PHE A 133 -12.73 6.50 2.53
C PHE A 133 -13.42 6.33 1.18
N LYS A 134 -14.36 5.38 1.05
CA LYS A 134 -15.20 5.23 -0.15
C LYS A 134 -16.01 6.50 -0.44
N LYS A 135 -16.65 7.06 0.59
CA LYS A 135 -17.35 8.35 0.49
C LYS A 135 -16.42 9.52 0.13
N PHE A 136 -15.17 9.45 0.58
CA PHE A 136 -14.16 10.43 0.23
C PHE A 136 -13.83 10.33 -1.26
N LEU A 137 -13.49 9.14 -1.76
CA LEU A 137 -13.15 8.91 -3.16
C LEU A 137 -14.30 9.22 -4.11
N SER A 138 -15.56 9.02 -3.70
CA SER A 138 -16.73 9.34 -4.52
C SER A 138 -17.01 10.85 -4.64
N LYS A 139 -16.46 11.68 -3.75
CA LYS A 139 -16.80 13.11 -3.66
C LYS A 139 -15.60 14.03 -3.88
N TYR A 140 -14.40 13.55 -3.57
CA TYR A 140 -13.21 14.37 -3.53
C TYR A 140 -12.08 13.77 -4.37
N GLN A 141 -11.14 14.63 -4.73
CA GLN A 141 -9.95 14.26 -5.48
C GLN A 141 -8.76 15.15 -5.12
N ARG A 142 -7.57 14.63 -5.44
CA ARG A 142 -6.30 15.35 -5.39
C ARG A 142 -5.76 15.56 -6.80
N ASP A 143 -4.55 16.09 -6.88
CA ASP A 143 -3.79 16.33 -8.11
C ASP A 143 -3.16 15.06 -8.71
N TYR A 144 -3.22 13.94 -7.99
CA TYR A 144 -2.79 12.63 -8.44
C TYR A 144 -3.94 11.62 -8.37
N PRO A 145 -3.91 10.55 -9.20
CA PRO A 145 -4.92 9.50 -9.19
C PRO A 145 -4.98 8.73 -7.87
N GLU A 146 -6.21 8.42 -7.45
CA GLU A 146 -6.51 7.71 -6.21
C GLU A 146 -7.42 6.52 -6.50
N LEU A 147 -6.88 5.30 -6.38
CA LEU A 147 -7.58 4.07 -6.76
C LEU A 147 -7.81 3.17 -5.54
N LEU A 148 -9.05 2.74 -5.36
CA LEU A 148 -9.43 1.68 -4.42
C LEU A 148 -9.76 0.41 -5.19
N LEU A 149 -8.88 -0.58 -5.15
CA LEU A 149 -9.05 -1.89 -5.76
C LEU A 149 -9.82 -2.79 -4.79
N SER A 150 -10.96 -3.32 -5.22
CA SER A 150 -11.79 -4.17 -4.37
C SER A 150 -12.64 -5.15 -5.17
N ASN A 151 -12.93 -6.31 -4.58
CA ASN A 151 -13.89 -7.28 -5.10
C ASN A 151 -15.35 -6.80 -5.03
N GLU A 152 -15.63 -5.61 -4.48
CA GLU A 152 -16.96 -5.02 -4.59
C GLU A 152 -17.16 -4.29 -5.90
N GLU A 153 -18.32 -4.56 -6.52
CA GLU A 153 -18.86 -3.77 -7.61
C GLU A 153 -19.52 -2.50 -7.04
N ASN A 154 -18.77 -1.40 -6.99
CA ASN A 154 -19.24 -0.11 -6.49
C ASN A 154 -18.65 1.03 -7.33
N LYS A 155 -19.38 2.14 -7.47
CA LYS A 155 -18.92 3.36 -8.17
C LYS A 155 -17.67 4.01 -7.58
N SER A 156 -17.25 3.64 -6.37
CA SER A 156 -16.04 4.15 -5.73
C SER A 156 -14.89 3.12 -5.70
N THR A 157 -14.98 2.05 -6.48
CA THR A 157 -13.98 0.97 -6.52
C THR A 157 -13.57 0.68 -7.96
N ASN A 158 -12.32 0.27 -8.14
CA ASN A 158 -11.76 -0.21 -9.40
C ASN A 158 -11.89 -1.74 -9.43
N HIS A 159 -13.12 -2.22 -9.62
CA HIS A 159 -13.43 -3.65 -9.55
C HIS A 159 -12.79 -4.46 -10.67
N GLN A 160 -12.81 -3.95 -11.91
CA GLN A 160 -12.25 -4.67 -13.05
C GLN A 160 -10.73 -4.84 -12.94
N LEU A 161 -10.01 -3.77 -12.59
CA LEU A 161 -8.58 -3.86 -12.30
C LEU A 161 -8.28 -4.83 -11.14
N PHE A 162 -9.08 -4.80 -10.07
CA PHE A 162 -8.94 -5.77 -8.98
C PHE A 162 -9.08 -7.22 -9.48
N LYS A 163 -10.07 -7.46 -10.34
CA LYS A 163 -10.35 -8.78 -10.91
C LYS A 163 -9.20 -9.24 -11.81
N GLU A 164 -8.68 -8.37 -12.66
CA GLU A 164 -7.55 -8.68 -13.54
C GLU A 164 -6.29 -9.04 -12.73
N ILE A 165 -5.94 -8.23 -11.72
CA ILE A 165 -4.81 -8.53 -10.83
C ILE A 165 -5.01 -9.87 -10.13
N SER A 166 -6.22 -10.14 -9.63
CA SER A 166 -6.54 -11.40 -8.96
C SER A 166 -6.43 -12.60 -9.91
N LEU A 167 -6.89 -12.46 -11.15
CA LEU A 167 -6.78 -13.50 -12.18
C LEU A 167 -5.34 -13.73 -12.61
N LEU A 168 -4.53 -12.68 -12.77
CA LEU A 168 -3.09 -12.79 -13.05
C LEU A 168 -2.41 -13.62 -11.95
N LEU A 169 -2.59 -13.23 -10.68
CA LEU A 169 -2.01 -13.95 -9.54
C LEU A 169 -2.48 -15.41 -9.47
N LYS A 170 -3.75 -15.66 -9.80
CA LYS A 170 -4.30 -17.00 -9.77
C LYS A 170 -3.80 -17.87 -10.93
N ASN A 171 -3.73 -17.35 -12.14
CA ASN A 171 -3.45 -18.13 -13.34
C ASN A 171 -1.94 -18.35 -13.52
N GLU A 172 -1.12 -17.31 -13.29
CA GLU A 172 0.33 -17.40 -13.49
C GLU A 172 1.06 -17.99 -12.28
N PHE A 173 0.54 -17.74 -11.06
CA PHE A 173 1.26 -18.10 -9.83
C PHE A 173 0.50 -19.08 -8.94
N ASN A 174 -0.71 -19.50 -9.33
CA ASN A 174 -1.61 -20.28 -8.48
C ASN A 174 -1.78 -19.67 -7.08
N PHE A 175 -1.83 -18.34 -6.99
CA PHE A 175 -1.87 -17.61 -5.74
C PHE A 175 -3.17 -16.80 -5.59
N SER A 176 -3.89 -17.02 -4.49
CA SER A 176 -5.10 -16.27 -4.16
C SER A 176 -4.79 -15.16 -3.16
N PHE A 177 -4.87 -13.91 -3.61
CA PHE A 177 -4.49 -12.74 -2.81
C PHE A 177 -5.70 -12.04 -2.16
N TYR A 178 -5.63 -11.86 -0.83
CA TYR A 178 -6.70 -11.21 -0.05
C TYR A 178 -6.20 -10.12 0.92
N GLY A 179 -4.90 -9.82 0.91
CA GLY A 179 -4.29 -8.79 1.76
C GLY A 179 -4.05 -9.24 3.21
N VAL A 180 -2.78 -9.50 3.55
CA VAL A 180 -2.38 -9.92 4.91
C VAL A 180 -2.09 -8.72 5.82
N ASN A 181 -1.29 -7.77 5.34
CA ASN A 181 -0.92 -6.53 6.02
C ASN A 181 -0.51 -5.49 4.97
N SER A 182 -0.39 -4.22 5.36
CA SER A 182 -0.07 -3.14 4.41
C SER A 182 1.26 -3.32 3.68
N GLY A 183 2.29 -3.84 4.34
CA GLY A 183 3.59 -4.10 3.71
C GLY A 183 3.51 -5.22 2.68
N PHE A 184 2.84 -6.33 3.00
CA PHE A 184 2.65 -7.42 2.04
C PHE A 184 1.76 -7.01 0.86
N VAL A 185 0.70 -6.23 1.11
CA VAL A 185 -0.13 -5.68 0.04
C VAL A 185 0.70 -4.81 -0.91
N LEU A 186 1.54 -3.93 -0.35
CA LEU A 186 2.44 -3.11 -1.14
C LEU A 186 3.35 -3.96 -2.02
N THR A 187 3.96 -5.02 -1.45
CA THR A 187 4.84 -5.92 -2.18
C THR A 187 4.13 -6.63 -3.33
N VAL A 188 2.93 -7.16 -3.10
CA VAL A 188 2.16 -7.84 -4.16
C VAL A 188 1.81 -6.87 -5.30
N LEU A 189 1.37 -5.65 -4.96
CA LEU A 189 1.06 -4.63 -5.98
C LEU A 189 2.32 -4.23 -6.76
N ALA A 190 3.44 -3.98 -6.08
CA ALA A 190 4.70 -3.64 -6.72
C ALA A 190 5.18 -4.76 -7.65
N PHE A 191 5.04 -6.02 -7.22
CA PHE A 191 5.37 -7.19 -8.03
C PHE A 191 4.53 -7.28 -9.30
N VAL A 192 3.20 -7.12 -9.21
CA VAL A 192 2.31 -7.17 -10.38
C VAL A 192 2.70 -6.12 -11.40
N ILE A 193 2.97 -4.89 -10.95
CA ILE A 193 3.38 -3.79 -11.83
C ILE A 193 4.75 -4.10 -12.46
N ALA A 194 5.73 -4.55 -11.67
CA ALA A 194 7.06 -4.91 -12.17
C ALA A 194 6.98 -6.03 -13.21
N TYR A 195 6.24 -7.10 -12.91
CA TYR A 195 6.08 -8.27 -13.77
C TYR A 195 5.44 -7.90 -15.10
N CYS A 196 4.33 -7.16 -15.08
CA CYS A 196 3.64 -6.74 -16.30
C CYS A 196 4.47 -5.77 -17.15
N SER A 197 5.20 -4.85 -16.52
CA SER A 197 6.05 -3.86 -17.20
C SER A 197 7.49 -4.31 -17.49
N LYS A 198 7.86 -5.55 -17.11
CA LYS A 198 9.21 -6.11 -17.24
C LYS A 198 10.29 -5.23 -16.59
N LYS A 199 9.98 -4.67 -15.42
CA LYS A 199 10.92 -3.88 -14.62
C LYS A 199 11.52 -4.74 -13.53
N GLU A 200 12.75 -4.44 -13.15
CA GLU A 200 13.36 -5.03 -11.96
C GLU A 200 12.61 -4.62 -10.71
N LEU A 201 12.57 -5.52 -9.72
CA LEU A 201 11.92 -5.29 -8.43
C LEU A 201 12.91 -5.45 -7.28
N GLU A 202 13.04 -4.42 -6.45
CA GLU A 202 13.70 -4.53 -5.15
C GLU A 202 12.70 -4.41 -4.00
N ILE A 203 12.91 -5.17 -2.92
CA ILE A 203 11.99 -5.21 -1.77
C ILE A 203 12.75 -4.95 -0.47
N TYR A 204 12.37 -3.88 0.23
CA TYR A 204 12.92 -3.47 1.52
C TYR A 204 11.85 -3.38 2.60
N GLY A 205 12.25 -3.69 3.83
CA GLY A 205 11.46 -3.42 5.04
C GLY A 205 10.20 -4.27 5.19
N LEU A 206 10.03 -5.36 4.45
CA LEU A 206 8.96 -6.32 4.78
C LEU A 206 9.41 -7.12 6.02
N ASP A 207 8.69 -6.98 7.13
CA ASP A 207 9.02 -7.69 8.37
C ASP A 207 7.80 -8.45 8.92
N MET A 208 7.95 -9.77 9.05
CA MET A 208 6.95 -10.68 9.63
C MET A 208 7.20 -10.98 11.12
N GLY A 209 7.94 -10.10 11.81
CA GLY A 209 8.26 -10.20 13.22
C GLY A 209 9.53 -10.99 13.53
N ASN A 210 10.42 -11.16 12.55
CA ASN A 210 11.67 -11.92 12.69
C ASN A 210 12.90 -11.01 12.77
N GLY A 211 12.81 -9.76 12.32
CA GLY A 211 13.96 -8.84 12.19
C GLY A 211 14.35 -8.04 13.44
N SER A 212 13.86 -8.39 14.63
CA SER A 212 13.91 -7.59 15.88
C SER A 212 12.90 -6.42 15.94
N ARG A 213 12.54 -6.03 17.18
CA ARG A 213 11.27 -5.36 17.56
C ARG A 213 11.19 -3.84 17.26
N ALA A 214 11.91 -3.32 16.27
CA ALA A 214 12.00 -1.87 16.02
C ALA A 214 11.58 -1.49 14.60
N TYR A 215 10.65 -0.54 14.50
CA TYR A 215 10.35 0.17 13.25
C TYR A 215 11.47 1.21 13.01
N PHE A 216 11.78 1.54 11.74
CA PHE A 216 12.85 2.49 11.38
C PHE A 216 12.75 3.88 12.05
N ASN A 217 11.57 4.26 12.56
CA ASN A 217 11.30 5.57 13.19
C ASN A 217 11.08 5.50 14.71
N SER A 218 11.49 4.43 15.40
CA SER A 218 11.15 4.27 16.82
C SER A 218 12.35 4.58 17.75
N LYS A 219 12.48 5.84 18.22
CA LYS A 219 13.30 6.18 19.42
C LYS A 219 12.75 5.52 20.70
N SER A 220 11.49 5.08 20.67
CA SER A 220 10.88 4.25 21.70
C SER A 220 10.58 2.89 21.08
N HIS A 221 11.06 1.79 21.66
CA HIS A 221 10.73 0.40 21.31
C HIS A 221 9.23 0.05 21.51
N LYS A 222 8.32 0.89 21.03
CA LYS A 222 6.87 0.66 21.10
C LYS A 222 6.42 -0.03 19.84
N VAL A 223 6.40 -1.34 19.99
CA VAL A 223 5.84 -2.39 19.13
C VAL A 223 4.58 -1.90 18.42
N GLY A 224 4.67 -1.69 17.11
CA GLY A 224 3.55 -2.00 16.22
C GLY A 224 3.42 -3.52 16.10
N HIS A 225 2.19 -4.02 15.98
CA HIS A 225 1.96 -5.45 15.85
C HIS A 225 2.60 -5.97 14.57
N SER A 226 3.73 -6.66 14.72
CA SER A 226 4.26 -7.56 13.69
C SER A 226 3.22 -8.62 13.38
N VAL A 227 3.22 -9.10 12.14
CA VAL A 227 2.33 -10.14 11.66
C VAL A 227 2.76 -11.47 12.30
N ASN A 228 2.19 -11.76 13.47
CA ASN A 228 2.63 -12.86 14.33
C ASN A 228 1.87 -14.17 14.08
N SER A 229 0.89 -14.21 13.18
CA SER A 229 0.14 -15.44 12.94
C SER A 229 0.90 -16.37 11.98
N LEU A 230 1.00 -17.66 12.33
CA LEU A 230 1.60 -18.69 11.47
C LEU A 230 0.95 -18.73 10.09
N ASN A 231 -0.37 -18.54 10.04
CA ASN A 231 -1.11 -18.48 8.78
C ASN A 231 -0.60 -17.35 7.89
N SER A 232 -0.45 -16.14 8.44
CA SER A 232 0.07 -14.99 7.71
C SER A 232 1.48 -15.21 7.15
N ARG A 233 2.37 -15.84 7.93
CA ARG A 233 3.72 -16.20 7.46
C ARG A 233 3.65 -17.22 6.32
N SER A 234 2.84 -18.26 6.47
CA SER A 234 2.65 -19.28 5.42
C SER A 234 2.17 -18.67 4.09
N ILE A 235 1.24 -17.72 4.12
CA ILE A 235 0.76 -17.03 2.91
C ILE A 235 1.86 -16.21 2.24
N VAL A 236 2.63 -15.47 3.03
CA VAL A 236 3.74 -14.65 2.52
C VAL A 236 4.82 -15.55 1.92
N ASN A 237 5.21 -16.62 2.61
CA ASN A 237 6.22 -17.56 2.14
C ASN A 237 5.76 -18.28 0.86
N ASN A 238 4.50 -18.72 0.81
CA ASN A 238 3.92 -19.28 -0.41
C ASN A 238 4.00 -18.28 -1.57
N PHE A 239 3.67 -17.00 -1.36
CA PHE A 239 3.80 -15.99 -2.41
C PHE A 239 5.25 -15.86 -2.91
N PHE A 240 6.22 -15.74 -2.00
CA PHE A 240 7.63 -15.62 -2.39
C PHE A 240 8.15 -16.84 -3.15
N GLN A 241 7.81 -18.05 -2.71
CA GLN A 241 8.12 -19.26 -3.46
C GLN A 241 7.59 -19.19 -4.90
N LYS A 242 6.37 -18.69 -5.10
CA LYS A 242 5.79 -18.57 -6.45
C LYS A 242 6.46 -17.52 -7.33
N ILE A 243 6.94 -16.42 -6.75
CA ILE A 243 7.58 -15.34 -7.52
C ILE A 243 9.10 -15.49 -7.66
N ASP A 244 9.73 -16.33 -6.85
CA ASP A 244 11.14 -16.69 -7.02
C ASP A 244 11.30 -17.69 -8.19
N ASP A 245 10.27 -18.50 -8.46
CA ASP A 245 10.25 -19.47 -9.56
C ASP A 245 10.01 -18.85 -10.95
N GLN A 246 9.60 -17.57 -11.04
CA GLN A 246 9.41 -16.92 -12.34
C GLN A 246 10.73 -16.38 -12.92
N ASN A 247 10.79 -16.30 -14.25
CA ASN A 247 11.98 -15.88 -15.01
C ASN A 247 11.76 -14.62 -15.85
N ARG A 248 10.65 -13.91 -15.65
CA ARG A 248 10.26 -12.73 -16.43
C ARG A 248 10.96 -11.46 -15.96
N ILE A 249 11.19 -11.33 -14.65
CA ILE A 249 11.85 -10.17 -14.04
C ILE A 249 12.88 -10.61 -12.99
N VAL A 250 13.87 -9.74 -12.78
CA VAL A 250 14.82 -9.87 -11.66
C VAL A 250 14.16 -9.33 -10.39
N ILE A 251 14.21 -10.12 -9.31
CA ILE A 251 13.71 -9.75 -8.00
C ILE A 251 14.84 -9.82 -6.99
N THR A 252 15.13 -8.70 -6.32
CA THR A 252 16.10 -8.63 -5.23
C THR A 252 15.38 -8.32 -3.93
N ASN A 253 15.46 -9.24 -2.97
CA ASN A 253 14.76 -9.10 -1.71
C ASN A 253 15.74 -8.86 -0.55
N HIS A 254 15.71 -7.67 0.00
CA HIS A 254 16.52 -7.26 1.15
C HIS A 254 15.78 -7.41 2.49
N SER A 255 14.56 -7.96 2.47
CA SER A 255 13.70 -8.02 3.64
C SER A 255 14.00 -9.22 4.54
N PHE A 256 13.74 -9.06 5.84
CA PHE A 256 13.96 -10.12 6.83
C PHE A 256 12.66 -10.88 7.10
N PHE A 257 12.40 -11.92 6.34
CA PHE A 257 11.34 -12.90 6.64
C PHE A 257 11.85 -14.30 6.26
N PRO A 258 11.39 -15.36 6.97
CA PRO A 258 11.88 -16.72 6.77
C PRO A 258 11.25 -17.38 5.55
#